data_AF-A0A507ENL9-F1
#
_entry.id   AF-A0A507ENL9-F1
#
_cell.length_a   1.000
_cell.length_b   1.000
_cell.length_c   1.000
_cell.angle_alpha   90.00
_cell.angle_beta   90.00
_cell.angle_gamma   90.00
#
_symmetry.space_group_name_H-M   'P 1'
#
loop_
_entity.id
_entity.type
_entity.pdbx_description
1 polymer ?
#
loop_
_entity_poly.entity_id
_entity_poly.type
_entity_poly.pdbx_seq_one_letter_code
_entity_poly.pdbx_strand_id
1 'polypeptide(L)' 'MRRLTHVLSTYSDPAVKQIVIDLDNKREENGQARFIFESLDETHLFIDASVVEWLKQKLDEILEENAYRFDDQ' A
#
# COMPACT_ATOMS: atom_id res chain seq x y z
N MET A 1 21.21 14.98 -4.68
CA MET A 1 20.57 13.82 -5.34
C MET A 1 20.11 12.86 -4.24
N ARG A 2 18.83 12.86 -3.88
CA ARG A 2 18.31 11.97 -2.83
C ARG A 2 17.97 10.63 -3.49
N ARG A 3 18.82 9.62 -3.26
CA ARG A 3 18.50 8.22 -3.54
C ARG A 3 17.36 7.81 -2.61
N LEU A 4 16.15 7.68 -3.15
CA LEU A 4 15.00 7.08 -2.50
C LEU A 4 14.85 5.67 -3.08
N THR A 5 15.39 4.67 -2.38
CA THR A 5 15.31 3.27 -2.80
C THR A 5 15.02 2.46 -1.55
N HIS A 6 13.76 2.46 -1.11
CA HIS A 6 13.29 1.53 -0.08
C HIS A 6 12.36 0.52 -0.77
N VAL A 7 12.85 -0.71 -0.90
CA VAL A 7 12.05 -1.86 -1.34
C VAL A 7 11.21 -2.30 -0.14
N LEU A 8 9.88 -2.28 -0.26
CA LEU A 8 9.02 -2.97 0.71
C LEU A 8 8.94 -4.45 0.32
N SER A 9 9.64 -5.29 1.10
CA SER A 9 9.55 -6.75 0.98
C SER A 9 8.42 -7.39 1.81
N THR A 10 7.57 -6.62 2.49
CA THR A 10 6.69 -7.20 3.53
C THR A 10 5.22 -7.36 3.16
N TYR A 11 4.82 -7.24 1.88
CA TYR A 11 3.46 -7.58 1.46
C TYR A 11 3.38 -9.06 1.06
N SER A 12 3.38 -9.92 2.08
CA SER A 12 3.34 -11.38 1.92
C SER A 12 1.95 -11.92 1.55
N ASP A 13 0.95 -11.05 1.32
CA ASP A 13 -0.42 -11.45 1.00
C ASP A 13 -0.91 -10.76 -0.30
N PRO A 14 -1.40 -11.51 -1.30
CA PRO A 14 -1.87 -10.95 -2.56
C PRO A 14 -3.06 -9.98 -2.39
N ALA A 15 -3.85 -10.10 -1.32
CA ALA A 15 -4.93 -9.16 -1.03
C ALA A 15 -4.39 -7.78 -0.66
N VAL A 16 -3.31 -7.71 0.13
CA VAL A 16 -2.70 -6.43 0.52
C VAL A 16 -2.13 -5.69 -0.69
N LYS A 17 -1.53 -6.42 -1.64
CA LYS A 17 -1.07 -5.82 -2.91
C LYS A 17 -2.22 -5.16 -3.68
N GLN A 18 -3.38 -5.82 -3.76
CA GLN A 18 -4.56 -5.25 -4.43
C GLN A 18 -5.04 -3.97 -3.73
N ILE A 19 -5.03 -3.94 -2.39
CA ILE A 19 -5.38 -2.74 -1.63
C ILE A 19 -4.39 -1.59 -1.93
N VAL A 20 -3.09 -1.87 -2.00
CA VAL A 20 -2.07 -0.87 -2.32
C VAL A 20 -2.26 -0.30 -3.74
N ILE A 21 -2.57 -1.16 -4.71
CA ILE A 21 -2.87 -0.75 -6.10
C ILE A 21 -4.15 0.09 -6.14
N ASP A 22 -5.20 -0.31 -5.43
CA ASP A 22 -6.45 0.44 -5.34
C ASP A 22 -6.24 1.83 -4.71
N LEU A 23 -5.40 1.94 -3.68
CA LEU A 23 -5.02 3.22 -3.07
C LEU A 23 -4.24 4.12 -4.04
N ASP A 24 -3.38 3.56 -4.88
CA ASP A 24 -2.66 4.31 -5.92
C ASP A 24 -3.60 4.81 -7.02
N ASN A 25 -4.50 3.94 -7.49
CA ASN A 25 -5.56 4.31 -8.45
C ASN A 25 -6.45 5.41 -7.89
N LYS A 26 -6.94 5.27 -6.66
CA LYS A 26 -7.73 6.31 -5.98
C LYS A 26 -6.98 7.62 -5.88
N ARG A 27 -5.69 7.60 -5.57
CA ARG A 27 -4.87 8.82 -5.54
C ARG A 27 -4.84 9.50 -6.89
N GLU A 28 -4.62 8.74 -7.96
CA GLU A 28 -4.68 9.28 -9.32
C GLU A 28 -6.06 9.86 -9.63
N GLU A 29 -7.15 9.18 -9.30
CA GLU A 29 -8.53 9.66 -9.51
C GLU A 29 -8.80 10.96 -8.75
N ASN A 30 -8.17 11.15 -7.59
CA ASN A 30 -8.22 12.39 -6.81
C ASN A 30 -7.23 13.47 -7.32
N GLY A 31 -6.56 13.24 -8.45
CA GLY A 31 -5.60 14.18 -9.05
C GLY A 31 -4.26 14.24 -8.33
N GLN A 32 -3.95 13.27 -7.47
CA GLN A 32 -2.69 13.16 -6.75
C GLN A 32 -1.68 12.32 -7.55
N ALA A 33 -0.39 12.54 -7.31
CA ALA A 33 0.65 11.75 -7.94
C ALA A 33 0.61 10.29 -7.47
N ARG A 34 0.71 9.37 -8.43
CA ARG A 34 0.95 7.95 -8.16
C ARG A 34 2.24 7.79 -7.36
N PHE A 35 2.21 6.86 -6.43
CA PHE A 35 3.35 6.50 -5.61
C PHE A 35 3.91 5.13 -6.00
N ILE A 36 3.18 4.34 -6.78
CA ILE A 36 3.69 3.10 -7.38
C ILE A 36 4.45 3.46 -8.65
N PHE A 37 5.73 3.13 -8.68
CA PHE A 37 6.59 3.30 -9.86
C PHE A 37 6.59 2.05 -10.73
N GLU A 38 6.70 0.87 -10.12
CA GLU A 38 6.88 -0.42 -10.80
C GLU A 38 6.49 -1.58 -9.88
N SER A 39 5.98 -2.69 -10.45
CA SER A 39 5.92 -3.97 -9.74
C SER A 39 7.18 -4.79 -10.05
N LEU A 40 7.97 -5.10 -9.03
CA LEU A 40 9.18 -5.92 -9.19
C LEU A 40 8.81 -7.39 -9.37
N ASP A 41 7.83 -7.88 -8.58
CA ASP A 41 7.38 -9.27 -8.60
C ASP A 41 5.92 -9.41 -8.13
N GLU A 42 5.47 -10.66 -7.93
CA GLU A 42 4.14 -10.98 -7.41
C GLU A 42 3.89 -10.38 -6.02
N THR A 43 4.91 -10.26 -5.17
CA THR A 43 4.81 -9.73 -3.79
C THR A 43 5.55 -8.42 -3.55
N HIS A 44 6.37 -7.97 -4.50
CA HIS A 44 7.22 -6.79 -4.35
C HIS A 44 6.74 -5.63 -5.25
N LEU A 45 6.50 -4.49 -4.63
CA LEU A 45 6.18 -3.23 -5.33
C LEU A 45 7.28 -2.20 -5.06
N PHE A 46 7.66 -1.49 -6.12
CA PHE A 46 8.55 -0.34 -6.04
C PHE A 46 7.71 0.92 -5.87
N ILE A 47 7.73 1.49 -4.66
CA ILE A 47 6.92 2.64 -4.29
C ILE A 47 7.75 3.77 -3.67
N ASP A 48 7.19 4.97 -3.65
CA ASP A 48 7.83 6.12 -3.00
C ASP A 48 7.96 5.93 -1.48
N ALA A 49 9.17 6.12 -0.96
CA ALA A 49 9.44 5.91 0.47
C ALA A 49 8.65 6.86 1.37
N SER A 50 8.26 8.03 0.87
CA SER A 50 7.55 9.05 1.65
C SER A 50 6.10 8.65 1.92
N VAL A 51 5.53 7.75 1.11
CA VAL A 51 4.17 7.23 1.33
C VAL A 51 4.15 5.94 2.15
N VAL A 52 5.30 5.36 2.48
CA VAL A 52 5.38 4.05 3.13
C VAL A 52 4.76 4.09 4.52
N GLU A 53 5.07 5.10 5.32
CA GLU A 53 4.49 5.26 6.66
C GLU A 53 2.97 5.47 6.57
N TRP A 54 2.53 6.30 5.62
CA TRP A 54 1.11 6.51 5.35
C TRP A 54 0.40 5.22 4.90
N LEU A 55 1.02 4.44 4.01
CA LEU A 55 0.49 3.20 3.49
C LEU A 55 0.38 2.14 4.59
N LYS A 56 1.38 2.05 5.48
CA LYS A 56 1.31 1.19 6.67
C LYS A 56 0.16 1.58 7.58
N GLN A 57 0.02 2.86 7.91
CA GLN A 57 -1.11 3.34 8.73
C GLN A 57 -2.46 3.08 8.07
N LYS A 58 -2.57 3.34 6.76
CA LYS A 58 -3.82 3.14 6.03
C LYS A 58 -4.19 1.66 5.92
N LEU A 59 -3.21 0.79 5.73
CA LEU A 59 -3.44 -0.65 5.75
C LEU A 59 -3.83 -1.15 7.14
N ASP A 60 -3.18 -0.65 8.19
CA ASP A 60 -3.54 -0.96 9.57
C ASP A 60 -4.99 -0.55 9.88
N GLU A 61 -5.40 0.66 9.47
CA GLU A 61 -6.78 1.16 9.57
C GLU A 61 -7.77 0.26 8.79
N ILE A 62 -7.45 -0.11 7.54
CA ILE A 62 -8.31 -0.97 6.72
C ILE A 62 -8.40 -2.38 7.33
N LEU A 63 -7.30 -2.93 7.83
CA LEU A 63 -7.28 -4.25 8.47
C LEU A 63 -8.03 -4.24 9.79
N GLU A 64 -7.90 -3.18 10.59
CA GLU A 64 -8.64 -2.99 11.84
C GLU A 64 -10.14 -2.80 11.60
N GLU A 65 -10.55 -1.99 10.62
CA GLU A 65 -11.95 -1.83 10.22
C GLU A 65 -12.57 -3.15 9.73
N ASN A 66 -11.79 -4.01 9.05
CA ASN A 66 -12.25 -5.34 8.64
C ASN A 66 -12.23 -6.35 9.79
N ALA A 67 -11.28 -6.26 10.72
CA ALA A 67 -11.19 -7.12 11.90
C ALA A 67 -12.32 -6.86 12.91
N TYR A 68 -12.80 -5.61 13.01
CA TYR A 68 -13.90 -5.22 13.91
C TYR A 68 -15.24 -5.90 13.59
N ARG A 69 -15.38 -6.59 12.45
CA ARG A 69 -16.61 -7.29 12.09
C ARG A 69 -16.65 -8.77 12.48
N PHE A 70 -15.59 -9.32 13.07
CA PHE A 70 -15.52 -10.75 13.40
C PHE A 70 -15.68 -11.07 14.90
N ASP A 71 -15.90 -10.08 15.77
CA ASP A 71 -16.05 -10.30 17.22
C ASP A 71 -17.50 -10.23 17.74
N ASP A 72 -18.50 -10.21 16.85
CA ASP A 72 -19.94 -10.15 17.24
C ASP A 72 -20.78 -11.28 16.63
N GLN A 73 -20.27 -12.53 16.69
CA GLN A 73 -21.06 -13.75 16.43
C GLN A 73 -21.02 -14.75 17.58
#